data_AF-A0A5E4YG92-F1
#
_entry.id   AF-A0A5E4YG92-F1
#
_cell.length_a   1.000
_cell.length_b   1.000
_cell.length_c   1.000
_cell.angle_alpha   90.00
_cell.angle_beta   90.00
_cell.angle_gamma   90.00
#
_symmetry.space_group_name_H-M   'P 1'
#
loop_
_entity.id
_entity.type
_entity.pdbx_description
1 polymer ?
#
loop_
_entity_poly.entity_id
_entity_poly.type
_entity_poly.pdbx_seq_one_letter_code
_entity_poly.pdbx_strand_id
1 'polypeptide(L)'
;MTLSASAAPVAASAASSGASATSATSATSATSAASAPVADMPTLRSLADIAVPAPPPWTPQTIGWPILAALLALGVIGFGWRAWRRYRANRYRREAVARLREWAAVLRRPDAGDADRAHALRQMAELLKRVALTAWPRDSVARLSGDGWAALLRRSLDGTGTSPEVPDALSALVAYAEYQPDASLSRCWEGHDPRHHRVEVLVSACRVWIERHHVPV
;
A
#
# COMPACT_ATOMS: atom_id res chain seq x y z
N MET A 1 -8.19 16.34 23.40
CA MET A 1 -8.05 15.57 24.65
C MET A 1 -9.13 14.50 24.71
N THR A 2 -8.75 13.25 24.41
CA THR A 2 -9.29 11.99 24.94
C THR A 2 -8.43 10.87 24.34
N LEU A 3 -7.96 9.98 25.21
CA LEU A 3 -7.02 8.89 24.97
C LEU A 3 -7.73 7.62 24.46
N SER A 4 -7.01 6.77 23.73
CA SER A 4 -7.02 5.31 23.99
C SER A 4 -5.87 4.61 23.26
N ALA A 5 -4.86 4.16 24.01
CA ALA A 5 -3.84 3.23 23.59
C ALA A 5 -3.77 2.13 24.65
N SER A 6 -4.04 0.88 24.24
CA SER A 6 -4.08 -0.30 25.09
C SER A 6 -2.78 -1.08 24.91
N ALA A 7 -2.03 -1.26 25.99
CA ALA A 7 -0.87 -2.13 26.10
C ALA A 7 -0.98 -2.92 27.41
N ALA A 8 -0.83 -4.24 27.34
CA ALA A 8 -0.84 -5.16 28.46
C ALA A 8 0.53 -5.85 28.58
N PRO A 9 1.10 -5.98 29.79
CA PRO A 9 2.23 -6.86 30.07
C PRO A 9 1.76 -8.12 30.82
N VAL A 10 2.38 -9.28 30.53
CA VAL A 10 2.25 -10.48 31.37
C VAL A 10 3.65 -10.96 31.73
N ALA A 11 3.86 -11.03 33.05
CA ALA A 11 5.03 -11.54 33.74
C ALA A 11 4.77 -12.95 34.29
N ALA A 12 5.82 -13.76 34.39
CA ALA A 12 6.01 -14.88 35.32
C ALA A 12 7.51 -15.26 35.22
N SER A 13 8.40 -15.02 36.21
CA SER A 13 8.50 -15.61 37.56
C SER A 13 8.44 -17.14 37.55
N ALA A 14 9.25 -17.96 38.21
CA ALA A 14 10.49 -17.89 38.98
C ALA A 14 10.79 -19.35 39.40
N ALA A 15 11.88 -19.53 40.16
CA ALA A 15 12.09 -20.62 41.13
C ALA A 15 12.80 -21.91 40.64
N SER A 16 14.10 -21.91 40.94
CA SER A 16 14.90 -23.06 41.35
C SER A 16 14.50 -23.59 42.75
N SER A 17 14.98 -24.82 43.04
CA SER A 17 15.34 -25.40 44.35
C SER A 17 14.42 -26.46 44.97
N GLY A 18 15.07 -27.48 45.57
CA GLY A 18 14.53 -28.49 46.50
C GLY A 18 14.85 -29.91 46.03
N ALA A 19 15.95 -30.59 46.39
CA ALA A 19 16.44 -31.01 47.71
C ALA A 19 15.56 -32.06 48.42
N SER A 20 16.21 -33.22 48.67
CA SER A 20 15.98 -34.16 49.79
C SER A 20 14.81 -35.16 49.71
N ALA A 21 15.13 -36.46 49.77
CA ALA A 21 14.76 -37.30 50.92
C ALA A 21 15.32 -38.73 50.79
N THR A 22 16.17 -39.07 51.75
CA THR A 22 16.47 -40.41 52.25
C THR A 22 15.23 -41.14 52.75
N SER A 23 15.14 -42.45 52.54
CA SER A 23 14.43 -43.39 53.41
C SER A 23 15.01 -44.78 53.24
N ALA A 24 15.54 -45.31 54.34
CA ALA A 24 16.02 -46.67 54.50
C ALA A 24 14.88 -47.64 54.86
N THR A 25 15.19 -48.94 54.82
CA THR A 25 15.04 -49.94 55.92
C THR A 25 14.29 -51.21 55.53
N SER A 26 14.99 -52.34 55.77
CA SER A 26 14.51 -53.68 56.19
C SER A 26 13.57 -54.48 55.28
N ALA A 27 13.58 -55.82 55.22
CA ALA A 27 14.41 -56.93 55.69
C ALA A 27 13.68 -58.18 55.10
N THR A 28 14.29 -59.34 54.81
CA THR A 28 14.42 -60.50 55.73
C THR A 28 14.47 -61.77 54.84
N SER A 29 15.46 -62.64 55.13
CA SER A 29 15.64 -64.10 54.92
C SER A 29 14.60 -64.94 54.12
N ALA A 30 14.86 -66.09 53.48
CA ALA A 30 15.86 -67.17 53.62
C ALA A 30 15.65 -68.17 52.44
N THR A 31 16.67 -68.82 51.85
CA THR A 31 17.07 -70.24 52.04
C THR A 31 16.81 -71.17 50.83
N SER A 32 17.86 -71.93 50.45
CA SER A 32 17.94 -73.20 49.68
C SER A 32 17.41 -73.27 48.24
N ALA A 33 17.98 -74.01 47.28
CA ALA A 33 19.00 -75.07 47.27
C ALA A 33 19.59 -75.21 45.85
N ALA A 34 20.70 -75.94 45.75
CA ALA A 34 21.54 -76.20 44.58
C ALA A 34 20.87 -76.91 43.38
N SER A 35 21.33 -76.60 42.16
CA SER A 35 21.86 -77.57 41.18
C SER A 35 22.41 -76.84 39.93
N ALA A 36 23.60 -77.22 39.47
CA ALA A 36 24.17 -76.84 38.16
C ALA A 36 24.18 -78.10 37.25
N PRO A 37 24.60 -78.07 35.98
CA PRO A 37 24.60 -77.03 34.94
C PRO A 37 23.86 -77.52 33.66
N VAL A 38 23.18 -76.64 32.92
CA VAL A 38 22.74 -76.95 31.55
C VAL A 38 23.36 -75.93 30.61
N ALA A 39 24.19 -76.45 29.71
CA ALA A 39 24.77 -75.75 28.58
C ALA A 39 23.69 -75.27 27.61
N ASP A 40 24.09 -74.33 26.76
CA ASP A 40 23.38 -73.79 25.60
C ASP A 40 22.29 -72.76 25.86
N MET A 41 22.67 -71.49 25.68
CA MET A 41 22.12 -70.64 24.61
C MET A 41 22.84 -69.28 24.63
N PRO A 42 23.83 -69.03 23.74
CA PRO A 42 24.45 -67.71 23.59
C PRO A 42 23.55 -66.78 22.74
N THR A 43 22.25 -66.66 23.05
CA THR A 43 21.28 -66.10 22.07
C THR A 43 20.43 -64.95 22.56
N LEU A 44 20.73 -64.35 23.72
CA LEU A 44 20.11 -63.08 24.14
C LEU A 44 21.10 -61.94 24.41
N ARG A 45 22.35 -62.25 24.79
CA ARG A 45 23.38 -61.22 25.00
C ARG A 45 23.93 -60.64 23.69
N SER A 46 23.80 -61.38 22.59
CA SER A 46 24.19 -60.94 21.24
C SER A 46 23.14 -60.09 20.52
N LEU A 47 21.92 -59.96 21.07
CA LEU A 47 20.86 -59.08 20.52
C LEU A 47 20.93 -57.65 21.06
N ALA A 48 21.77 -57.40 22.08
CA ALA A 48 21.96 -56.06 22.65
C ALA A 48 22.96 -55.20 21.85
N ASP A 49 23.58 -55.76 20.81
CA ASP A 49 24.54 -55.07 19.94
C ASP A 49 23.99 -54.91 18.51
N ILE A 50 22.73 -54.48 18.42
CA ILE A 50 22.34 -53.67 17.28
C ILE A 50 22.65 -52.25 17.69
N ALA A 51 23.82 -51.77 17.26
CA ALA A 51 24.10 -50.35 17.19
C ALA A 51 23.00 -49.73 16.33
N VAL A 52 21.97 -49.20 16.99
CA VAL A 52 20.93 -48.41 16.34
C VAL A 52 21.69 -47.24 15.73
N PRO A 53 21.76 -47.11 14.39
CA PRO A 53 22.42 -45.96 13.80
C PRO A 53 21.75 -44.73 14.41
N ALA A 54 22.55 -43.79 14.92
CA ALA A 54 22.03 -42.53 15.43
C ALA A 54 20.97 -42.05 14.43
N PRO A 55 19.72 -41.80 14.86
CA PRO A 55 18.60 -41.58 13.95
C PRO A 55 19.06 -40.56 12.93
N PRO A 56 19.03 -40.89 11.62
CA PRO A 56 19.47 -39.96 10.60
C PRO A 56 18.69 -38.67 10.85
N PRO A 57 19.36 -37.50 10.94
CA PRO A 57 18.64 -36.26 11.15
C PRO A 57 17.64 -36.15 10.01
N TRP A 58 16.36 -36.43 10.29
CA TRP A 58 15.23 -36.22 9.39
C TRP A 58 14.96 -34.72 9.29
N THR A 59 16.00 -33.95 8.99
CA THR A 59 15.86 -32.65 8.40
C THR A 59 16.15 -32.85 6.93
N PRO A 60 15.14 -33.16 6.10
CA PRO A 60 15.25 -32.78 4.70
C PRO A 60 15.27 -31.25 4.72
N GLN A 61 16.44 -30.66 5.01
CA GLN A 61 16.75 -29.26 4.75
C GLN A 61 16.93 -29.15 3.24
N THR A 62 15.85 -29.50 2.55
CA THR A 62 15.66 -29.25 1.14
C THR A 62 15.82 -27.75 1.00
N ILE A 63 16.81 -27.36 0.20
CA ILE A 63 17.03 -25.98 -0.26
C ILE A 63 15.72 -25.36 -0.81
N GLY A 64 14.70 -26.17 -1.08
CA GLY A 64 13.33 -25.73 -1.40
C GLY A 64 12.68 -24.80 -0.37
N TRP A 65 12.88 -24.95 0.94
CA TRP A 65 12.30 -24.02 1.92
C TRP A 65 12.85 -22.59 1.85
N PRO A 66 14.18 -22.37 1.83
CA PRO A 66 14.70 -21.03 1.63
C PRO A 66 14.36 -20.47 0.25
N ILE A 67 14.29 -21.29 -0.80
CA ILE A 67 13.81 -20.86 -2.13
C ILE A 67 12.36 -20.40 -2.06
N LEU A 68 11.47 -21.18 -1.41
CA LEU A 68 10.06 -20.83 -1.27
C LEU A 68 9.88 -19.56 -0.43
N ALA A 69 10.64 -19.43 0.66
CA ALA A 69 10.64 -18.23 1.49
C ALA A 69 11.13 -17.00 0.71
N ALA A 70 12.18 -17.14 -0.10
CA ALA A 70 12.69 -16.06 -0.96
C ALA A 70 11.64 -15.65 -2.01
N LEU A 71 10.96 -16.61 -2.63
CA LEU A 71 9.93 -16.35 -3.64
C LEU A 71 8.69 -15.68 -3.02
N LEU A 72 8.27 -16.13 -1.84
CA LEU A 72 7.21 -15.48 -1.06
C LEU A 72 7.62 -14.05 -0.67
N ALA A 73 8.84 -13.87 -0.17
CA ALA A 73 9.36 -12.56 0.21
C ALA A 73 9.38 -11.61 -1.00
N LEU A 74 9.84 -12.06 -2.18
CA LEU A 74 9.76 -11.27 -3.41
C LEU A 74 8.33 -10.92 -3.78
N GLY A 75 7.39 -11.86 -3.65
CA GLY A 75 5.97 -11.62 -3.89
C GLY A 75 5.38 -10.56 -2.97
N VAL A 76 5.67 -10.65 -1.67
CA VAL A 76 5.23 -9.68 -0.66
C VAL A 76 5.88 -8.31 -0.89
N ILE A 77 7.16 -8.27 -1.24
CA ILE A 77 7.88 -7.02 -1.55
C ILE A 77 7.29 -6.39 -2.82
N GLY A 78 7.08 -7.16 -3.88
CA GLY A 78 6.49 -6.67 -5.13
C GLY A 78 5.05 -6.18 -4.94
N PHE A 79 4.23 -6.97 -4.24
CA PHE A 79 2.86 -6.59 -3.91
C PHE A 79 2.81 -5.37 -3.00
N GLY A 80 3.64 -5.36 -1.96
CA GLY A 80 3.79 -4.24 -1.02
C GLY A 80 4.27 -2.98 -1.72
N TRP A 81 5.22 -3.08 -2.65
CA TRP A 81 5.69 -1.95 -3.44
C TRP A 81 4.62 -1.42 -4.39
N ARG A 82 3.87 -2.30 -5.06
CA ARG A 82 2.74 -1.92 -5.92
C ARG A 82 1.61 -1.30 -5.10
N ALA A 83 1.28 -1.86 -3.94
CA ALA A 83 0.29 -1.34 -3.01
C ALA A 83 0.73 0.00 -2.43
N TRP A 84 2.00 0.16 -2.07
CA TRP A 84 2.57 1.41 -1.57
C TRP A 84 2.58 2.49 -2.65
N ARG A 85 2.92 2.14 -3.90
CA ARG A 85 2.82 3.06 -5.05
C ARG A 85 1.37 3.50 -5.26
N ARG A 86 0.41 2.57 -5.16
CA ARG A 86 -1.04 2.87 -5.17
C ARG A 86 -1.46 3.75 -3.99
N TYR A 87 -0.96 3.47 -2.79
CA TYR A 87 -1.30 4.19 -1.57
C TYR A 87 -0.77 5.63 -1.62
N ARG A 88 0.46 5.81 -2.11
CA ARG A 88 1.09 7.13 -2.29
C ARG A 88 0.38 7.94 -3.38
N ALA A 89 -0.03 7.29 -4.47
CA ALA A 89 -0.89 7.91 -5.49
C ALA A 89 -2.25 8.32 -4.92
N ASN A 90 -2.87 7.50 -4.07
CA ASN A 90 -4.15 7.82 -3.43
C ASN A 90 -4.05 8.96 -2.41
N ARG A 91 -2.95 9.04 -1.64
CA ARG A 91 -2.72 10.17 -0.71
C ARG A 91 -2.60 11.49 -1.47
N TYR A 92 -1.77 11.53 -2.50
CA TYR A 92 -1.60 12.72 -3.34
C TYR A 92 -2.91 13.10 -4.04
N ARG A 93 -3.67 12.13 -4.55
CA ARG A 93 -5.01 12.37 -5.13
C ARG A 93 -5.97 13.01 -4.13
N ARG A 94 -5.98 12.56 -2.87
CA ARG A 94 -6.86 13.14 -1.84
C ARG A 94 -6.46 14.57 -1.50
N GLU A 95 -5.16 14.85 -1.38
CA GLU A 95 -4.64 16.20 -1.15
C GLU A 95 -4.94 17.12 -2.35
N ALA A 96 -4.77 16.62 -3.58
CA ALA A 96 -5.10 17.35 -4.82
C ALA A 96 -6.60 17.67 -4.92
N VAL A 97 -7.48 16.70 -4.63
CA VAL A 97 -8.93 16.91 -4.62
C VAL A 97 -9.36 17.86 -3.50
N ALA A 98 -8.69 17.85 -2.35
CA ALA A 98 -8.96 18.80 -1.27
C ALA A 98 -8.66 20.24 -1.72
N ARG A 99 -7.47 20.50 -2.29
CA ARG A 99 -7.13 21.82 -2.84
C ARG A 99 -8.06 22.25 -3.97
N LEU A 100 -8.46 21.31 -4.84
CA LEU A 100 -9.43 21.57 -5.90
C LEU A 100 -10.75 22.10 -5.32
N ARG A 101 -11.22 21.55 -4.19
CA ARG A 101 -12.43 22.02 -3.51
C ARG A 101 -12.26 23.40 -2.87
N GLU A 102 -11.09 23.69 -2.32
CA GLU A 102 -10.78 25.02 -1.77
C GLU A 102 -10.86 26.09 -2.85
N TRP A 103 -10.22 25.86 -4.01
CA TRP A 103 -10.29 26.77 -5.16
C TRP A 103 -11.68 26.85 -5.77
N ALA A 104 -12.41 25.73 -5.84
CA ALA A 104 -13.82 25.73 -6.23
C ALA A 104 -14.69 26.59 -5.31
N ALA A 105 -14.40 26.60 -3.99
CA ALA A 105 -15.12 27.43 -3.05
C ALA A 105 -14.86 28.93 -3.29
N VAL A 106 -13.65 29.32 -3.70
CA VAL A 106 -13.34 30.70 -4.12
C VAL A 106 -14.16 31.08 -5.35
N LEU A 107 -14.23 30.21 -6.36
CA LEU A 107 -15.01 30.44 -7.59
C LEU A 107 -16.53 30.54 -7.35
N ARG A 108 -17.05 29.90 -6.30
CA ARG A 108 -18.48 29.99 -5.91
C ARG A 108 -18.82 31.24 -5.11
N ARG A 109 -17.85 31.90 -4.47
CA ARG A 109 -18.13 33.11 -3.70
C ARG A 109 -18.53 34.23 -4.66
N PRO A 110 -19.68 34.89 -4.47
CA PRO A 110 -20.09 36.02 -5.30
C PRO A 110 -19.14 37.22 -5.12
N ASP A 111 -18.63 37.42 -3.90
CA ASP A 111 -17.78 38.56 -3.53
C ASP A 111 -16.29 38.37 -3.87
N ALA A 112 -15.90 37.24 -4.46
CA ALA A 112 -14.52 37.00 -4.84
C ALA A 112 -14.15 37.91 -6.02
N GLY A 113 -13.05 38.65 -5.88
CA GLY A 113 -12.55 39.51 -6.94
C GLY A 113 -12.02 38.70 -8.14
N ASP A 114 -12.02 39.33 -9.31
CA ASP A 114 -11.54 38.76 -10.57
C ASP A 114 -10.15 38.10 -10.45
N ALA A 115 -9.25 38.73 -9.70
CA ALA A 115 -7.90 38.24 -9.46
C ALA A 115 -7.89 36.91 -8.67
N ASP A 116 -8.74 36.77 -7.65
CA ASP A 116 -8.83 35.55 -6.84
C ASP A 116 -9.41 34.39 -7.65
N ARG A 117 -10.42 34.67 -8.48
CA ARG A 117 -11.03 33.69 -9.40
C ARG A 117 -10.01 33.22 -10.43
N ALA A 118 -9.29 34.15 -11.05
CA ALA A 118 -8.26 33.83 -12.03
C ALA A 118 -7.12 33.03 -11.41
N HIS A 119 -6.68 33.41 -10.20
CA HIS A 119 -5.67 32.67 -9.45
C HIS A 119 -6.12 31.23 -9.18
N ALA A 120 -7.35 31.02 -8.71
CA ALA A 120 -7.92 29.70 -8.49
C ALA A 120 -7.89 28.84 -9.77
N LEU A 121 -8.31 29.38 -10.91
CA LEU A 121 -8.32 28.67 -12.19
C LEU A 121 -6.90 28.31 -12.66
N ARG A 122 -5.92 29.21 -12.53
CA ARG A 122 -4.52 28.92 -12.86
C ARG A 122 -3.93 27.83 -11.98
N GLN A 123 -4.21 27.87 -10.69
CA GLN A 123 -3.74 26.85 -9.75
C GLN A 123 -4.33 25.47 -10.07
N MET A 124 -5.58 25.42 -10.53
CA MET A 124 -6.19 24.18 -11.03
C MET A 124 -5.46 23.65 -12.28
N ALA A 125 -5.17 24.51 -13.26
CA ALA A 125 -4.43 24.14 -14.47
C ALA A 125 -3.00 23.68 -14.17
N GLU A 126 -2.31 24.37 -13.26
CA GLU A 126 -0.95 24.01 -12.84
C GLU A 126 -0.94 22.66 -12.09
N LEU A 127 -1.92 22.42 -11.23
CA LEU A 127 -2.07 21.14 -10.54
C LEU A 127 -2.24 19.99 -11.54
N LEU A 128 -3.06 20.16 -12.58
CA LEU A 128 -3.21 19.16 -13.66
C LEU A 128 -1.86 18.90 -14.36
N LYS A 129 -1.11 19.94 -14.71
CA LYS A 129 0.21 19.80 -15.34
C LYS A 129 1.21 19.08 -14.44
N ARG A 130 1.23 19.38 -13.14
CA ARG A 130 2.06 18.69 -12.13
C ARG A 130 1.67 17.21 -12.00
N VAL A 131 0.37 16.90 -11.93
CA VAL A 131 -0.13 15.51 -11.88
C VAL A 131 0.31 14.75 -13.15
N ALA A 132 0.19 15.37 -14.31
CA ALA A 132 0.60 14.78 -15.58
C ALA A 132 2.09 14.44 -15.63
N LEU A 133 2.95 15.33 -15.13
CA LEU A 133 4.39 15.09 -15.05
C LEU A 133 4.78 13.94 -14.11
N THR A 134 3.90 13.55 -13.19
CA THR A 134 4.12 12.35 -12.36
C THR A 134 3.68 11.06 -13.02
N ALA A 135 2.76 11.15 -13.98
CA ALA A 135 2.17 10.02 -14.69
C ALA A 135 2.86 9.69 -16.02
N TRP A 136 3.41 10.69 -16.71
CA TRP A 136 4.08 10.53 -18.00
C TRP A 136 5.53 11.05 -17.96
N PRO A 137 6.40 10.56 -18.87
CA PRO A 137 7.77 11.05 -18.98
C PRO A 137 7.80 12.57 -19.23
N ARG A 138 8.75 13.26 -18.58
CA ARG A 138 8.88 14.72 -18.65
C ARG A 138 9.05 15.21 -20.08
N ASP A 139 9.77 14.48 -20.93
CA ASP A 139 9.97 14.84 -22.35
C ASP A 139 8.68 14.89 -23.16
N SER A 140 7.74 13.98 -22.87
CA SER A 140 6.47 13.89 -23.60
C SER A 140 5.53 15.03 -23.22
N VAL A 141 5.52 15.43 -21.94
CA VAL A 141 4.62 16.47 -21.43
C VAL A 141 5.22 17.87 -21.57
N ALA A 142 6.53 18.03 -21.39
CA ALA A 142 7.18 19.35 -21.45
C ALA A 142 7.17 19.97 -22.85
N ARG A 143 7.07 19.14 -23.91
CA ARG A 143 6.91 19.61 -25.29
C ARG A 143 5.48 20.02 -25.63
N LEU A 144 4.50 19.65 -24.80
CA LEU A 144 3.10 19.95 -25.03
C LEU A 144 2.71 21.22 -24.27
N SER A 145 2.29 22.22 -25.03
CA SER A 145 1.72 23.48 -24.57
C SER A 145 0.46 23.79 -25.36
N GLY A 146 -0.48 24.51 -24.76
CA GLY A 146 -1.73 24.92 -25.37
C GLY A 146 -2.53 23.76 -25.93
N ASP A 147 -2.78 23.78 -27.24
CA ASP A 147 -3.60 22.81 -27.95
C ASP A 147 -3.05 21.39 -27.88
N GLY A 148 -1.73 21.22 -27.91
CA GLY A 148 -1.09 19.90 -27.78
C GLY A 148 -1.34 19.28 -26.40
N TRP A 149 -1.40 20.12 -25.38
CA TRP A 149 -1.72 19.68 -24.02
C TRP A 149 -3.22 19.37 -23.87
N ALA A 150 -4.11 20.20 -24.43
CA ALA A 150 -5.54 19.94 -24.47
C ALA A 150 -5.88 18.62 -25.19
N ALA A 151 -5.20 18.33 -26.31
CA ALA A 151 -5.36 17.09 -27.05
C ALA A 151 -4.94 15.86 -26.24
N LEU A 152 -3.85 15.97 -25.45
CA LEU A 152 -3.43 14.89 -24.54
C LEU A 152 -4.47 14.64 -23.45
N LEU A 153 -5.01 15.70 -22.84
CA LEU A 153 -6.08 15.59 -21.84
C LEU A 153 -7.31 14.88 -22.41
N ARG A 154 -7.74 15.25 -23.62
CA ARG A 154 -8.86 14.58 -24.30
C ARG A 154 -8.56 13.10 -24.56
N ARG A 155 -7.38 12.81 -25.13
CA ARG A 155 -6.94 11.43 -25.39
C ARG A 155 -6.86 10.56 -24.13
N SER A 156 -6.49 11.14 -23.00
CA SER A 156 -6.43 10.42 -21.73
C SER A 156 -7.81 10.09 -21.14
N LEU A 157 -8.86 10.75 -21.63
CA LEU A 157 -10.26 10.50 -21.27
C LEU A 157 -10.99 9.66 -22.32
N ASP A 158 -10.46 9.56 -23.54
CA ASP A 158 -11.01 8.70 -24.58
C ASP A 158 -11.11 7.24 -24.10
N GLY A 159 -12.27 6.62 -24.32
CA GLY A 159 -12.55 5.24 -23.87
C GLY A 159 -13.03 5.10 -22.41
N THR A 160 -13.11 6.20 -21.65
CA THR A 160 -13.60 6.14 -20.25
C THR A 160 -15.12 6.30 -20.10
N GLY A 161 -15.85 6.54 -21.20
CA GLY A 161 -17.31 6.77 -21.18
C GLY A 161 -17.72 8.07 -20.48
N THR A 162 -16.83 9.07 -20.44
CA THR A 162 -17.09 10.37 -19.81
C THR A 162 -17.89 11.28 -20.77
N SER A 163 -18.79 12.11 -20.23
CA SER A 163 -19.54 13.12 -21.01
C SER A 163 -18.59 14.03 -21.80
N PRO A 164 -18.93 14.45 -23.04
CA PRO A 164 -18.09 15.33 -23.86
C PRO A 164 -17.82 16.71 -23.21
N GLU A 165 -18.67 17.16 -22.29
CA GLU A 165 -18.48 18.42 -21.57
C GLU A 165 -17.23 18.44 -20.69
N VAL A 166 -16.79 17.28 -20.20
CA VAL A 166 -15.62 17.14 -19.32
C VAL A 166 -14.30 17.44 -20.04
N PRO A 167 -13.94 16.75 -21.15
CA PRO A 167 -12.74 17.09 -21.91
C PRO A 167 -12.80 18.51 -22.48
N ASP A 168 -13.98 18.99 -22.87
CA ASP A 168 -14.14 20.35 -23.39
C ASP A 168 -13.87 21.40 -22.29
N ALA A 169 -14.43 21.24 -21.09
CA ALA A 169 -14.16 22.15 -19.96
C ALA A 169 -12.68 22.17 -19.54
N LEU A 170 -12.01 21.00 -19.56
CA LEU A 170 -10.57 20.90 -19.28
C LEU A 170 -9.72 21.56 -20.35
N SER A 171 -10.07 21.34 -21.64
CA SER A 171 -9.35 21.94 -22.76
C SER A 171 -9.44 23.47 -22.72
N ALA A 172 -10.64 24.00 -22.46
CA ALA A 172 -10.87 25.42 -22.27
C ALA A 172 -10.03 25.96 -21.11
N LEU A 173 -10.08 25.32 -19.93
CA LEU A 173 -9.35 25.79 -18.75
C LEU A 173 -7.87 25.99 -19.07
N VAL A 174 -7.23 25.01 -19.72
CA VAL A 174 -5.79 25.10 -19.95
C VAL A 174 -5.45 26.04 -21.10
N ALA A 175 -6.24 26.06 -22.17
CA ALA A 175 -6.03 27.02 -23.26
C ALA A 175 -6.09 28.47 -22.74
N TYR A 176 -7.08 28.78 -21.89
CA TYR A 176 -7.20 30.11 -21.31
C TYR A 176 -6.15 30.39 -20.23
N ALA A 177 -5.82 29.42 -19.36
CA ALA A 177 -4.83 29.62 -18.30
C ALA A 177 -3.40 29.87 -18.83
N GLU A 178 -3.06 29.34 -20.01
CA GLU A 178 -1.72 29.49 -20.60
C GLU A 178 -1.55 30.79 -21.41
N TYR A 179 -2.61 31.25 -22.08
CA TYR A 179 -2.53 32.38 -23.03
C TYR A 179 -3.21 33.68 -22.57
N GLN A 180 -4.04 33.69 -21.53
CA GLN A 180 -4.81 34.88 -21.14
C GLN A 180 -4.35 35.55 -19.83
N PRO A 181 -4.40 36.89 -19.74
CA PRO A 181 -4.28 37.62 -18.49
C PRO A 181 -5.39 37.25 -17.49
N ASP A 182 -5.13 37.43 -16.20
CA ASP A 182 -6.05 37.06 -15.11
C ASP A 182 -7.45 37.67 -15.28
N ALA A 183 -7.53 38.95 -15.66
CA ALA A 183 -8.80 39.64 -15.87
C ALA A 183 -9.61 39.11 -17.07
N SER A 184 -8.97 38.46 -18.05
CA SER A 184 -9.66 37.83 -19.19
C SER A 184 -10.14 36.43 -18.82
N LEU A 185 -9.34 35.71 -18.02
CA LEU A 185 -9.65 34.37 -17.53
C LEU A 185 -10.87 34.39 -16.60
N SER A 186 -10.95 35.36 -15.68
CA SER A 186 -12.12 35.56 -14.82
C SER A 186 -13.37 35.81 -15.67
N ARG A 187 -13.33 36.78 -16.59
CA ARG A 187 -14.46 37.17 -17.43
C ARG A 187 -15.03 36.05 -18.32
N CYS A 188 -14.18 35.19 -18.89
CA CYS A 188 -14.63 34.03 -19.66
C CYS A 188 -15.43 33.01 -18.83
N TRP A 189 -15.16 32.96 -17.53
CA TRP A 189 -15.78 32.03 -16.57
C TRP A 189 -16.79 32.68 -15.62
N GLU A 190 -16.86 34.01 -15.61
CA GLU A 190 -17.75 34.86 -14.80
C GLU A 190 -19.09 35.15 -15.46
N GLY A 191 -19.29 34.65 -16.69
CA GLY A 191 -20.60 34.67 -17.34
C GLY A 191 -21.67 34.23 -16.35
N HIS A 192 -22.63 35.12 -16.09
CA HIS A 192 -23.67 35.06 -15.05
C HIS A 192 -24.41 33.71 -15.07
N ASP A 193 -23.80 32.69 -14.46
CA ASP A 193 -24.34 31.35 -14.31
C ASP A 193 -24.89 31.27 -12.88
N PRO A 194 -26.20 31.51 -12.68
CA PRO A 194 -26.81 31.56 -11.35
C PRO A 194 -26.71 30.22 -10.60
N ARG A 195 -26.30 29.13 -11.27
CA ARG A 195 -26.18 27.80 -10.69
C ARG A 195 -24.73 27.34 -10.52
N HIS A 196 -23.75 28.17 -10.84
CA HIS A 196 -22.33 27.77 -10.87
C HIS A 196 -22.07 26.48 -11.66
N HIS A 197 -22.93 26.16 -12.64
CA HIS A 197 -22.91 24.87 -13.34
C HIS A 197 -21.59 24.66 -14.07
N ARG A 198 -21.06 25.69 -14.76
CA ARG A 198 -19.76 25.60 -15.45
C ARG A 198 -18.60 25.34 -14.49
N VAL A 199 -18.65 25.88 -13.28
CA VAL A 199 -17.64 25.64 -12.23
C VAL A 199 -17.74 24.19 -11.74
N GLU A 200 -18.95 23.67 -11.54
CA GLU A 200 -19.16 22.27 -11.13
C GLU A 200 -18.72 21.28 -12.22
N VAL A 201 -19.02 21.58 -13.49
CA VAL A 201 -18.54 20.78 -14.64
C VAL A 201 -17.01 20.81 -14.67
N LEU A 202 -16.37 21.96 -14.47
CA LEU A 202 -14.92 22.05 -14.44
C LEU A 202 -14.30 21.27 -13.27
N VAL A 203 -14.84 21.42 -12.07
CA VAL A 203 -14.33 20.74 -10.86
C VAL A 203 -14.52 19.24 -10.98
N SER A 204 -15.69 18.79 -11.46
CA SER A 204 -15.94 17.38 -11.73
C SER A 204 -15.03 16.85 -12.84
N ALA A 205 -14.77 17.63 -13.88
CA ALA A 205 -13.84 17.29 -14.96
C ALA A 205 -12.41 17.10 -14.45
N CYS A 206 -11.88 18.07 -13.70
CA CYS A 206 -10.57 17.97 -13.04
C CYS A 206 -10.49 16.75 -12.12
N ARG A 207 -11.55 16.49 -11.33
CA ARG A 207 -11.61 15.34 -10.45
C ARG A 207 -11.61 14.03 -11.22
N VAL A 208 -12.48 13.88 -12.23
CA VAL A 208 -12.58 12.67 -13.06
C VAL A 208 -11.25 12.37 -13.73
N TRP A 209 -10.59 13.41 -14.26
CA TRP A 209 -9.28 13.26 -14.88
C TRP A 209 -8.20 12.82 -13.87
N ILE A 210 -8.09 13.50 -12.72
CA ILE A 210 -7.16 13.09 -11.66
C ILE A 210 -7.46 11.67 -11.18
N GLU A 211 -8.73 11.26 -11.19
CA GLU A 211 -9.12 9.94 -10.72
C GLU A 211 -8.87 8.81 -11.72
N ARG A 212 -9.00 9.10 -13.03
CA ARG A 212 -8.99 8.11 -14.11
C ARG A 212 -7.77 8.20 -15.02
N HIS A 213 -6.87 9.17 -14.85
CA HIS A 213 -5.68 9.30 -15.68
C HIS A 213 -4.92 7.96 -15.71
N HIS A 214 -4.90 7.34 -16.89
CA HIS A 214 -4.28 6.06 -17.08
C HIS A 214 -2.79 6.27 -17.27
N VAL A 215 -2.00 5.86 -16.29
CA VAL A 215 -0.55 5.77 -16.44
C VAL A 215 -0.28 4.61 -17.39
N PRO A 216 0.26 4.81 -18.60
CA PRO A 216 0.70 3.70 -19.44
C PRO A 216 1.77 2.94 -18.64
N VAL A 217 1.48 1.68 -18.34
CA VAL A 217 2.38 0.77 -17.60
C VAL A 217 3.34 0.12 -18.57
#